data_AF-A0A835CDK2-F1
#
_entry.id   AF-A0A835CDK2-F1
#
_cell.length_a   1.000
_cell.length_b   1.000
_cell.length_c   1.000
_cell.angle_alpha   90.00
_cell.angle_beta   90.00
_cell.angle_gamma   90.00
#
_symmetry.space_group_name_H-M   'P 1'
#
loop_
_entity.id
_entity.type
_entity.pdbx_description
1 polymer ?
#
loop_
_entity_poly.entity_id
_entity_poly.type
_entity_poly.pdbx_seq_one_letter_code
_entity_poly.pdbx_strand_id
1 'polypeptide(L)'
;MGLRYVGSILLGVMIWMLRGENAKGVEGYACNWGRVSSRPLQASVTVQLMKDNKFTKAKLFDVDDDALKALANSGIQVMVGIPNDGLAPLVNDSKAAEEWVAQNVSAYIKSGVDIRYVAVSNEAFLKDYKDKYIYDVLPVCKNIYNALEKAGMLKKVDVTVPLNADIYESYTGLPSGGDFRYNVKNVVVPLLKFLNDKGFPVAINIYPFLSLYYSPQFPKEYAFFNSTSNTLYDGKYTYTNAFDGNLDTLAASLEKNELGSMGIIVGEVGWPTDGNINANNENAQRFYQGLIDRINKKQGTPKRPDDMPDVYMFGLLDEDAKSTLPGNFEPHWGIFNYDGSIKYQLDLGNGDKLVAAKGVKYMKKQWCVLSPNANIYDPKMKDNWNIACGTSTGCTSVGNGSSCGEVDDRTKASFAFNAFYQVTNQDNKEGCKFNGLTIVTDKDPSPSNGTCKFNVALDPSTSPPPHSRKSHPGSNSMATPTTYPNSLLLAISIFLMLSSV
;
A
#
# COMPACT_ATOMS: atom_id res chain seq x y z
N MET A 1 -34.46 -39.98 -2.28
CA MET A 1 -33.80 -38.72 -2.72
C MET A 1 -33.10 -37.95 -1.59
N GLY A 2 -32.98 -38.50 -0.36
CA GLY A 2 -32.48 -37.77 0.81
C GLY A 2 -31.06 -38.10 1.30
N LEU A 3 -30.34 -39.05 0.70
CA LEU A 3 -28.99 -39.43 1.17
C LEU A 3 -27.83 -38.76 0.43
N ARG A 4 -28.08 -38.12 -0.73
CA ARG A 4 -27.03 -37.46 -1.52
C ARG A 4 -26.73 -36.02 -1.10
N TYR A 5 -27.64 -35.37 -0.36
CA TYR A 5 -27.45 -33.99 0.10
C TYR A 5 -26.68 -33.90 1.43
N VAL A 6 -26.70 -34.95 2.26
CA VAL A 6 -26.03 -34.96 3.57
C VAL A 6 -24.51 -35.17 3.41
N GLY A 7 -24.09 -35.90 2.37
CA GLY A 7 -22.66 -36.13 2.08
C GLY A 7 -21.89 -34.87 1.66
N SER A 8 -22.52 -33.96 0.92
CA SER A 8 -21.88 -32.72 0.46
C SER A 8 -21.71 -31.68 1.57
N ILE A 9 -22.62 -31.65 2.54
CA ILE A 9 -22.53 -30.75 3.72
C ILE A 9 -21.47 -31.28 4.70
N LEU A 10 -21.39 -32.61 4.89
CA LEU A 10 -20.35 -33.22 5.74
C LEU A 10 -18.94 -33.09 5.15
N LEU A 11 -18.79 -33.10 3.82
CA LEU A 11 -17.48 -32.87 3.17
C LEU A 11 -17.01 -31.41 3.34
N GLY A 12 -17.91 -30.43 3.25
CA GLY A 12 -17.58 -29.02 3.48
C GLY A 12 -17.17 -28.72 4.93
N VAL A 13 -17.81 -29.38 5.90
CA VAL A 13 -17.47 -29.26 7.33
C VAL A 13 -16.17 -30.01 7.68
N MET A 14 -15.89 -31.15 7.05
CA MET A 14 -14.61 -31.88 7.26
C MET A 14 -13.40 -31.17 6.63
N ILE A 15 -13.56 -30.47 5.50
CA ILE A 15 -12.47 -29.64 4.94
C ILE A 15 -12.15 -28.46 5.87
N TRP A 16 -13.15 -27.95 6.61
CA TRP A 16 -12.95 -26.95 7.66
C TRP A 16 -12.19 -27.49 8.87
N MET A 17 -12.46 -28.73 9.31
CA MET A 17 -11.78 -29.35 10.46
C MET A 17 -10.35 -29.84 10.19
N LEU A 18 -9.98 -30.08 8.91
CA LEU A 18 -8.62 -30.50 8.53
C LEU A 18 -7.68 -29.32 8.20
N ARG A 19 -8.21 -28.09 8.18
CA ARG A 19 -7.40 -26.86 8.29
C ARG A 19 -7.18 -26.66 9.78
N GLY A 20 -6.05 -27.15 10.27
CA GLY A 20 -5.75 -27.29 11.70
C GLY A 20 -6.13 -26.06 12.53
N GLU A 21 -6.44 -26.34 13.79
CA GLU A 21 -6.52 -25.39 14.91
C GLU A 21 -5.21 -24.58 15.03
N ASN A 22 -4.97 -23.66 14.11
CA ASN A 22 -4.08 -22.54 14.31
C ASN A 22 -4.94 -21.49 15.02
N ALA A 23 -4.52 -21.09 16.21
CA ALA A 23 -5.19 -20.09 17.01
C ALA A 23 -5.67 -18.93 16.13
N LYS A 24 -6.98 -18.64 16.13
CA LYS A 24 -7.50 -17.42 15.53
C LYS A 24 -6.74 -16.24 16.14
N GLY A 25 -5.93 -15.55 15.33
CA GLY A 25 -5.14 -14.41 15.78
C GLY A 25 -3.95 -14.10 14.87
N VAL A 26 -3.61 -12.81 14.78
CA VAL A 26 -2.45 -12.32 14.03
C VAL A 26 -1.15 -12.86 14.62
N GLU A 27 -0.30 -13.41 13.77
CA GLU A 27 1.08 -13.82 14.09
C GLU A 27 2.08 -12.91 13.36
N GLY A 28 2.82 -12.10 14.14
CA GLY A 28 3.80 -11.13 13.63
C GLY A 28 3.18 -9.97 12.85
N TYR A 29 4.02 -9.17 12.21
CA TYR A 29 3.57 -8.04 11.39
C TYR A 29 3.55 -8.38 9.90
N ALA A 30 2.68 -7.71 9.15
CA ALA A 30 2.66 -7.79 7.69
C ALA A 30 2.95 -6.41 7.08
N CYS A 31 3.62 -6.39 5.92
CA CYS A 31 3.92 -5.16 5.21
C CYS A 31 3.68 -5.27 3.71
N ASN A 32 3.42 -4.13 3.08
CA ASN A 32 3.48 -3.99 1.63
C ASN A 32 4.92 -3.67 1.22
N TRP A 33 5.53 -4.54 0.41
CA TRP A 33 6.84 -4.30 -0.16
C TRP A 33 6.71 -3.75 -1.57
N GLY A 34 6.51 -2.43 -1.63
CA GLY A 34 6.55 -1.67 -2.87
C GLY A 34 7.95 -1.62 -3.48
N ARG A 35 8.00 -1.52 -4.81
CA ARG A 35 9.23 -1.58 -5.63
C ARG A 35 9.32 -0.44 -6.65
N VAL A 36 8.39 0.52 -6.60
CA VAL A 36 8.31 1.66 -7.53
C VAL A 36 9.29 2.75 -7.07
N SER A 37 10.58 2.43 -7.14
CA SER A 37 11.68 3.31 -6.80
C SER A 37 12.66 3.43 -7.96
N SER A 38 13.26 4.61 -8.11
CA SER A 38 14.34 4.87 -9.05
C SER A 38 15.61 4.08 -8.67
N ARG A 39 15.80 3.78 -7.39
CA ARG A 39 16.90 2.98 -6.85
C ARG A 39 16.43 2.16 -5.66
N PRO A 40 15.82 1.00 -5.92
CA PRO A 40 15.31 0.19 -4.85
C PRO A 40 16.44 -0.32 -3.94
N LEU A 41 16.15 -0.45 -2.63
CA LEU A 41 17.02 -1.14 -1.70
C LEU A 41 17.21 -2.60 -2.13
N GLN A 42 18.42 -3.13 -1.90
CA GLN A 42 18.77 -4.51 -2.23
C GLN A 42 17.82 -5.50 -1.55
N ALA A 43 17.28 -6.45 -2.31
CA ALA A 43 16.24 -7.36 -1.86
C ALA A 43 16.64 -8.16 -0.59
N SER A 44 17.88 -8.65 -0.50
CA SER A 44 18.38 -9.34 0.70
C SER A 44 18.48 -8.42 1.92
N VAL A 45 18.85 -7.15 1.73
CA VAL A 45 18.88 -6.16 2.81
C VAL A 45 17.47 -5.87 3.30
N THR A 46 16.50 -5.74 2.38
CA THR A 46 15.10 -5.53 2.75
C THR A 46 14.48 -6.73 3.45
N VAL A 47 14.79 -7.96 3.04
CA VAL A 47 14.36 -9.18 3.75
C VAL A 47 14.96 -9.23 5.15
N GLN A 48 16.23 -8.83 5.33
CA GLN A 48 16.82 -8.74 6.66
C GLN A 48 16.18 -7.63 7.49
N LEU A 49 15.86 -6.48 6.89
CA LEU A 49 15.11 -5.40 7.55
C LEU A 49 13.75 -5.90 8.05
N MET A 50 13.01 -6.66 7.23
CA MET A 50 11.74 -7.27 7.64
C MET A 50 11.92 -8.18 8.86
N LYS A 51 12.92 -9.07 8.83
CA LYS A 51 13.22 -9.99 9.95
C LYS A 51 13.61 -9.27 11.23
N ASP A 52 14.51 -8.30 11.14
CA ASP A 52 14.97 -7.49 12.29
C ASP A 52 13.80 -6.73 12.95
N ASN A 53 12.71 -6.51 12.23
CA ASN A 53 11.52 -5.79 12.68
C ASN A 53 10.27 -6.68 12.83
N LYS A 54 10.43 -8.01 12.88
CA LYS A 54 9.34 -8.99 13.13
C LYS A 54 8.22 -9.00 12.08
N PHE A 55 8.51 -8.55 10.86
CA PHE A 55 7.60 -8.76 9.74
C PHE A 55 7.69 -10.21 9.29
N THR A 56 6.58 -10.94 9.43
CA THR A 56 6.44 -12.35 9.08
C THR A 56 5.67 -12.54 7.77
N LYS A 57 5.06 -11.48 7.24
CA LYS A 57 4.31 -11.50 5.98
C LYS A 57 4.64 -10.29 5.11
N ALA A 58 4.67 -10.49 3.79
CA ALA A 58 4.91 -9.44 2.80
C ALA A 58 3.94 -9.56 1.62
N LYS A 59 3.36 -8.43 1.19
CA LYS A 59 2.62 -8.33 -0.07
C LYS A 59 3.50 -7.68 -1.14
N LEU A 60 3.68 -8.36 -2.26
CA LEU A 60 4.25 -7.84 -3.50
C LEU A 60 3.09 -7.50 -4.45
N PHE A 61 3.18 -6.36 -5.14
CA PHE A 61 2.12 -5.88 -6.04
C PHE A 61 2.10 -6.59 -7.40
N ASP A 62 3.22 -7.23 -7.74
CA ASP A 62 3.42 -8.07 -8.90
C ASP A 62 4.45 -9.16 -8.60
N VAL A 63 4.90 -9.87 -9.64
CA VAL A 63 5.92 -10.92 -9.55
C VAL A 63 7.30 -10.29 -9.77
N ASP A 64 7.96 -9.90 -8.68
CA ASP A 64 9.35 -9.42 -8.68
C ASP A 64 10.31 -10.60 -8.39
N ASP A 65 11.11 -10.98 -9.40
CA ASP A 65 12.04 -12.12 -9.32
C ASP A 65 13.15 -11.91 -8.29
N ASP A 66 13.69 -10.69 -8.17
CA ASP A 66 14.75 -10.38 -7.20
C ASP A 66 14.22 -10.45 -5.76
N ALA A 67 13.02 -9.90 -5.53
CA ALA A 67 12.34 -9.97 -4.24
C ALA A 67 11.98 -11.40 -3.87
N LEU A 68 11.36 -12.16 -4.78
CA LEU A 68 10.95 -13.55 -4.53
C LEU A 68 12.15 -14.47 -4.27
N LYS A 69 13.25 -14.30 -5.02
CA LYS A 69 14.51 -15.02 -4.74
C LYS A 69 15.07 -14.70 -3.36
N ALA A 70 15.06 -13.44 -2.94
CA ALA A 70 15.52 -13.05 -1.60
C ALA A 70 14.61 -13.57 -0.48
N LEU A 71 13.31 -13.74 -0.75
CA LEU A 71 12.33 -14.29 0.19
C LEU A 71 12.41 -15.82 0.32
N ALA A 72 13.12 -16.52 -0.58
CA ALA A 72 13.28 -17.96 -0.51
C ALA A 72 13.94 -18.39 0.81
N ASN A 73 13.33 -19.36 1.49
CA ASN A 73 13.76 -19.88 2.80
C ASN A 73 13.88 -18.80 3.90
N SER A 74 13.26 -17.63 3.70
CA SER A 74 13.30 -16.56 4.69
C SER A 74 12.39 -16.82 5.89
N GLY A 75 11.33 -17.62 5.70
CA GLY A 75 10.24 -17.79 6.67
C GLY A 75 9.14 -16.72 6.58
N ILE A 76 9.29 -15.74 5.69
CA ILE A 76 8.27 -14.70 5.45
C ILE A 76 7.22 -15.22 4.47
N GLN A 77 5.95 -15.14 4.86
CA GLN A 77 4.82 -15.51 4.01
C GLN A 77 4.59 -14.44 2.94
N VAL A 78 4.25 -14.86 1.72
CA VAL A 78 4.13 -13.96 0.57
C VAL A 78 2.71 -13.96 0.01
N MET A 79 2.16 -12.75 -0.14
CA MET A 79 1.05 -12.47 -1.06
C MET A 79 1.63 -11.91 -2.35
N VAL A 80 1.44 -12.60 -3.48
CA VAL A 80 1.93 -12.18 -4.79
C VAL A 80 0.79 -11.62 -5.64
N GLY A 81 0.99 -10.43 -6.21
CA GLY A 81 -0.02 -9.72 -6.99
C GLY A 81 -0.06 -10.09 -8.47
N ILE A 82 -1.25 -10.01 -9.05
CA ILE A 82 -1.47 -9.84 -10.49
C ILE A 82 -1.97 -8.41 -10.67
N PRO A 83 -1.18 -7.48 -11.26
CA PRO A 83 -1.60 -6.11 -11.42
C PRO A 83 -2.77 -5.98 -12.41
N ASN A 84 -3.49 -4.86 -12.36
CA ASN A 84 -4.70 -4.64 -13.18
C ASN A 84 -4.43 -4.76 -14.70
N ASP A 85 -3.27 -4.30 -15.16
CA ASP A 85 -2.80 -4.41 -16.55
C ASP A 85 -2.38 -5.84 -16.95
N GLY A 86 -2.16 -6.73 -15.97
CA GLY A 86 -1.85 -8.15 -16.16
C GLY A 86 -3.08 -9.06 -16.23
N LEU A 87 -4.30 -8.53 -16.06
CA LEU A 87 -5.53 -9.35 -16.06
C LEU A 87 -5.92 -9.84 -17.46
N ALA A 88 -5.84 -8.97 -18.47
CA ALA A 88 -6.42 -9.22 -19.80
C ALA A 88 -5.98 -10.55 -20.45
N PRO A 89 -4.69 -10.96 -20.42
CA PRO A 89 -4.27 -12.25 -20.98
C PRO A 89 -4.86 -13.47 -20.27
N LEU A 90 -5.34 -13.32 -19.04
CA LEU A 90 -5.79 -14.42 -18.17
C LEU A 90 -7.33 -14.57 -18.15
N VAL A 91 -8.08 -13.65 -18.74
CA VAL A 91 -9.55 -13.60 -18.64
C VAL A 91 -10.20 -14.81 -19.35
N ASN A 92 -9.84 -15.05 -20.60
CA ASN A 92 -10.46 -16.06 -21.47
C ASN A 92 -9.50 -17.17 -21.89
N ASP A 93 -8.33 -17.28 -21.25
CA ASP A 93 -7.31 -18.28 -21.56
C ASP A 93 -6.88 -19.02 -20.29
N SER A 94 -7.48 -20.19 -20.07
CA SER A 94 -7.13 -21.04 -18.93
C SER A 94 -5.70 -21.57 -19.02
N LYS A 95 -5.15 -21.76 -20.22
CA LYS A 95 -3.78 -22.22 -20.40
C LYS A 95 -2.79 -21.13 -20.01
N ALA A 96 -3.08 -19.87 -20.36
CA ALA A 96 -2.28 -18.73 -19.91
C ALA A 96 -2.27 -18.63 -18.37
N ALA A 97 -3.40 -18.88 -17.70
CA ALA A 97 -3.47 -18.92 -16.24
C ALA A 97 -2.67 -20.09 -15.64
N GLU A 98 -2.71 -21.28 -16.25
CA GLU A 98 -1.89 -22.43 -15.85
C GLU A 98 -0.39 -22.12 -15.98
N GLU A 99 0.02 -21.53 -17.10
CA GLU A 99 1.41 -21.12 -17.34
C GLU A 99 1.84 -20.05 -16.34
N TRP A 100 0.98 -19.07 -16.07
CA TRP A 100 1.25 -18.03 -15.06
C TRP A 100 1.44 -18.65 -13.67
N VAL A 101 0.56 -19.56 -13.22
CA VAL A 101 0.71 -20.25 -11.92
C VAL A 101 1.95 -21.12 -11.88
N ALA A 102 2.29 -21.81 -12.98
CA ALA A 102 3.49 -22.64 -13.05
C ALA A 102 4.76 -21.79 -12.86
N GLN A 103 4.85 -20.66 -13.56
CA GLN A 103 6.02 -19.78 -13.58
C GLN A 103 6.13 -18.91 -12.32
N ASN A 104 5.01 -18.36 -11.84
CA ASN A 104 5.01 -17.28 -10.86
C ASN A 104 4.61 -17.71 -9.45
N VAL A 105 4.11 -18.94 -9.28
CA VAL A 105 3.75 -19.49 -7.97
C VAL A 105 4.49 -20.80 -7.74
N SER A 106 4.26 -21.80 -8.59
CA SER A 106 4.77 -23.16 -8.37
C SER A 106 6.30 -23.21 -8.42
N ALA A 107 6.94 -22.51 -9.35
CA ALA A 107 8.39 -22.46 -9.45
C ALA A 107 9.04 -21.81 -8.20
N TYR A 108 8.50 -20.70 -7.70
CA TYR A 108 9.04 -20.04 -6.52
C TYR A 108 8.79 -20.81 -5.22
N ILE A 109 7.63 -21.46 -5.08
CA ILE A 109 7.39 -22.37 -3.94
C ILE A 109 8.41 -23.52 -3.95
N LYS A 110 8.70 -24.12 -5.11
CA LYS A 110 9.73 -25.16 -5.25
C LYS A 110 11.13 -24.64 -4.89
N SER A 111 11.40 -23.36 -5.16
CA SER A 111 12.66 -22.69 -4.80
C SER A 111 12.72 -22.24 -3.32
N GLY A 112 11.67 -22.47 -2.53
CA GLY A 112 11.66 -22.20 -1.08
C GLY A 112 10.90 -20.95 -0.65
N VAL A 113 10.18 -20.26 -1.54
CA VAL A 113 9.34 -19.11 -1.18
C VAL A 113 8.05 -19.57 -0.51
N ASP A 114 7.65 -18.94 0.59
CA ASP A 114 6.40 -19.29 1.30
C ASP A 114 5.18 -18.49 0.79
N ILE A 115 4.79 -18.70 -0.47
CA ILE A 115 3.60 -18.05 -1.04
C ILE A 115 2.33 -18.62 -0.39
N ARG A 116 1.46 -17.74 0.09
CA ARG A 116 0.17 -18.05 0.74
C ARG A 116 -1.04 -17.49 0.03
N TYR A 117 -0.86 -16.41 -0.73
CA TYR A 117 -1.95 -15.76 -1.46
C TYR A 117 -1.52 -15.37 -2.87
N VAL A 118 -2.42 -15.57 -3.83
CA VAL A 118 -2.41 -14.84 -5.11
C VAL A 118 -3.47 -13.74 -5.04
N ALA A 119 -3.01 -12.48 -5.05
CA ALA A 119 -3.87 -11.31 -5.09
C ALA A 119 -4.19 -10.97 -6.55
N VAL A 120 -5.42 -11.29 -6.98
CA VAL A 120 -5.87 -10.96 -8.34
C VAL A 120 -6.34 -9.51 -8.36
N SER A 121 -5.66 -8.66 -9.14
CA SER A 121 -5.84 -7.21 -9.21
C SER A 121 -5.34 -6.45 -7.97
N ASN A 122 -5.29 -5.12 -8.07
CA ASN A 122 -5.19 -4.22 -6.92
C ASN A 122 -6.17 -3.06 -7.12
N GLU A 123 -7.23 -3.03 -6.32
CA GLU A 123 -8.22 -1.96 -6.31
C GLU A 123 -8.90 -1.72 -7.67
N ALA A 124 -9.13 -2.78 -8.45
CA ALA A 124 -9.74 -2.72 -9.79
C ALA A 124 -11.11 -2.03 -9.85
N PHE A 125 -11.79 -1.93 -8.69
CA PHE A 125 -13.12 -1.32 -8.55
C PHE A 125 -13.10 0.14 -8.12
N LEU A 126 -11.92 0.75 -7.96
CA LEU A 126 -11.80 2.18 -7.68
C LEU A 126 -12.59 3.00 -8.71
N LYS A 127 -13.33 4.00 -8.23
CA LYS A 127 -14.09 4.92 -9.09
C LYS A 127 -13.21 5.57 -10.17
N ASP A 128 -11.94 5.85 -9.86
CA ASP A 128 -10.98 6.50 -10.77
C ASP A 128 -10.64 5.66 -12.01
N TYR A 129 -10.76 4.33 -11.93
CA TYR A 129 -10.57 3.44 -13.08
C TYR A 129 -11.78 3.41 -14.02
N LYS A 130 -12.90 4.06 -13.68
CA LYS A 130 -14.11 4.16 -14.53
C LYS A 130 -14.54 2.79 -15.06
N ASP A 131 -14.60 1.82 -14.14
CA ASP A 131 -15.03 0.44 -14.40
C ASP A 131 -14.15 -0.35 -15.39
N LYS A 132 -12.96 0.15 -15.75
CA LYS A 132 -12.09 -0.44 -16.79
C LYS A 132 -11.75 -1.92 -16.54
N TYR A 133 -11.55 -2.32 -15.28
CA TYR A 133 -11.03 -3.65 -14.94
C TYR A 133 -12.07 -4.56 -14.28
N ILE A 134 -13.26 -4.05 -13.92
CA ILE A 134 -14.14 -4.73 -12.95
C ILE A 134 -14.68 -6.08 -13.47
N TYR A 135 -14.86 -6.21 -14.79
CA TYR A 135 -15.38 -7.43 -15.40
C TYR A 135 -14.32 -8.52 -15.60
N ASP A 136 -13.04 -8.18 -15.49
CA ASP A 136 -11.93 -9.13 -15.67
C ASP A 136 -11.62 -9.91 -14.39
N VAL A 137 -11.89 -9.31 -13.21
CA VAL A 137 -11.44 -9.84 -11.92
C VAL A 137 -12.01 -11.23 -11.62
N LEU A 138 -13.33 -11.43 -11.74
CA LEU A 138 -13.95 -12.72 -11.41
C LEU A 138 -13.53 -13.85 -12.37
N PRO A 139 -13.54 -13.67 -13.71
CA PRO A 139 -12.99 -14.67 -14.63
C PRO A 139 -11.55 -15.05 -14.30
N VAL A 140 -10.67 -14.07 -14.03
CA VAL A 140 -9.27 -14.34 -13.69
C VAL A 140 -9.15 -15.09 -12.36
N CYS A 141 -9.94 -14.72 -11.33
CA CYS A 141 -9.98 -15.47 -10.06
C CYS A 141 -10.33 -16.94 -10.27
N LYS A 142 -11.31 -17.23 -11.13
CA LYS A 142 -11.71 -18.61 -11.48
C LYS A 142 -10.58 -19.36 -12.18
N ASN A 143 -9.93 -18.73 -13.16
CA ASN A 143 -8.85 -19.35 -13.92
C ASN A 143 -7.62 -19.62 -13.04
N ILE A 144 -7.25 -18.67 -12.17
CA ILE A 144 -6.15 -18.85 -11.21
C ILE A 144 -6.49 -19.94 -10.19
N TYR A 145 -7.71 -19.98 -9.65
CA TYR A 145 -8.14 -21.06 -8.76
C TYR A 145 -7.99 -22.44 -9.44
N ASN A 146 -8.50 -22.59 -10.67
CA ASN A 146 -8.43 -23.86 -11.40
C ASN A 146 -6.97 -24.26 -11.69
N ALA A 147 -6.12 -23.29 -12.03
CA ALA A 147 -4.69 -23.53 -12.25
C ALA A 147 -3.97 -23.97 -10.97
N LEU A 148 -4.26 -23.33 -9.83
CA LEU A 148 -3.75 -23.74 -8.52
C LEU A 148 -4.24 -25.13 -8.11
N GLU A 149 -5.51 -25.46 -8.40
CA GLU A 149 -6.10 -26.78 -8.17
C GLU A 149 -5.36 -27.86 -8.96
N LYS A 150 -5.18 -27.63 -10.27
CA LYS A 150 -4.46 -28.54 -11.17
C LYS A 150 -3.00 -28.74 -10.75
N ALA A 151 -2.37 -27.69 -10.21
CA ALA A 151 -1.01 -27.75 -9.67
C ALA A 151 -0.92 -28.39 -8.27
N GLY A 152 -2.05 -28.72 -7.63
CA GLY A 152 -2.10 -29.29 -6.28
C GLY A 152 -1.76 -28.28 -5.16
N MET A 153 -1.91 -26.98 -5.42
CA MET A 153 -1.44 -25.89 -4.54
C MET A 153 -2.50 -25.37 -3.56
N LEU A 154 -3.78 -25.74 -3.74
CA LEU A 154 -4.90 -25.22 -2.92
C LEU A 154 -4.87 -25.61 -1.43
N LYS A 155 -3.94 -26.47 -1.01
CA LYS A 155 -3.70 -26.72 0.43
C LYS A 155 -2.85 -25.62 1.08
N LYS A 156 -2.20 -24.78 0.28
CA LYS A 156 -1.21 -23.80 0.74
C LYS A 156 -1.48 -22.38 0.24
N VAL A 157 -2.01 -22.25 -0.98
CA VAL A 157 -2.19 -20.96 -1.66
C VAL A 157 -3.67 -20.69 -1.89
N ASP A 158 -4.15 -19.60 -1.31
CA ASP A 158 -5.50 -19.09 -1.51
C ASP A 158 -5.51 -17.97 -2.57
N VAL A 159 -6.67 -17.72 -3.16
CA VAL A 159 -6.90 -16.57 -4.05
C VAL A 159 -7.58 -15.46 -3.26
N THR A 160 -7.10 -14.23 -3.39
CA THR A 160 -7.76 -13.06 -2.79
C THR A 160 -7.85 -11.92 -3.80
N VAL A 161 -8.65 -10.90 -3.48
CA VAL A 161 -8.80 -9.69 -4.28
C VAL A 161 -8.66 -8.49 -3.33
N PRO A 162 -7.57 -7.70 -3.44
CA PRO A 162 -7.44 -6.42 -2.77
C PRO A 162 -8.45 -5.41 -3.33
N LEU A 163 -9.47 -5.09 -2.54
CA LEU A 163 -10.48 -4.07 -2.83
C LEU A 163 -10.14 -2.78 -2.07
N ASN A 164 -10.49 -1.62 -2.62
CA ASN A 164 -10.45 -0.37 -1.86
C ASN A 164 -11.72 -0.23 -1.01
N ALA A 165 -11.63 0.42 0.15
CA ALA A 165 -12.78 0.75 0.99
C ALA A 165 -13.85 1.62 0.27
N ASP A 166 -13.55 2.19 -0.90
CA ASP A 166 -14.54 2.85 -1.75
C ASP A 166 -15.62 1.91 -2.29
N ILE A 167 -15.47 0.58 -2.19
CA ILE A 167 -16.39 -0.42 -2.73
C ILE A 167 -17.74 -0.49 -1.98
N TYR A 168 -17.80 0.01 -0.75
CA TYR A 168 -19.01 0.05 0.08
C TYR A 168 -19.34 1.46 0.55
N GLU A 169 -20.62 1.67 0.86
CA GLU A 169 -21.17 2.90 1.39
C GLU A 169 -22.05 2.60 2.61
N SER A 170 -22.25 3.57 3.50
CA SER A 170 -23.26 3.48 4.57
C SER A 170 -24.45 4.37 4.24
N TYR A 171 -25.64 3.77 4.14
CA TYR A 171 -26.88 4.51 3.87
C TYR A 171 -27.49 5.19 5.11
N THR A 172 -26.97 4.89 6.30
CA THR A 172 -27.42 5.49 7.57
C THR A 172 -26.40 6.48 8.16
N GLY A 173 -25.22 6.59 7.56
CA GLY A 173 -24.09 7.31 8.16
C GLY A 173 -23.40 6.55 9.30
N LEU A 174 -23.81 5.31 9.58
CA LEU A 174 -23.25 4.44 10.64
C LEU A 174 -22.74 3.12 10.04
N PRO A 175 -21.71 2.46 10.62
CA PRO A 175 -21.18 1.20 10.10
C PRO A 175 -22.24 0.10 9.86
N SER A 176 -23.25 -0.03 10.73
CA SER A 176 -24.36 -0.97 10.59
C SER A 176 -25.21 -0.79 9.33
N GLY A 177 -25.19 0.41 8.73
CA GLY A 177 -25.86 0.73 7.47
C GLY A 177 -25.06 0.35 6.21
N GLY A 178 -23.92 -0.32 6.36
CA GLY A 178 -23.02 -0.71 5.28
C GLY A 178 -23.69 -1.58 4.21
N ASP A 179 -23.42 -1.27 2.94
CA ASP A 179 -23.68 -2.15 1.81
C ASP A 179 -22.68 -1.86 0.68
N PHE A 180 -22.52 -2.80 -0.25
CA PHE A 180 -21.73 -2.55 -1.45
C PHE A 180 -22.38 -1.49 -2.34
N ARG A 181 -21.54 -0.63 -2.93
CA ARG A 181 -21.96 0.43 -3.84
C ARG A 181 -22.86 -0.10 -4.94
N TYR A 182 -24.00 0.56 -5.14
CA TYR A 182 -25.03 0.13 -6.07
C TYR A 182 -24.50 -0.19 -7.48
N ASN A 183 -23.60 0.65 -8.01
CA ASN A 183 -23.11 0.53 -9.39
C ASN A 183 -22.18 -0.66 -9.65
N VAL A 184 -21.60 -1.26 -8.60
CA VAL A 184 -20.67 -2.39 -8.70
C VAL A 184 -21.15 -3.63 -7.94
N LYS A 185 -22.24 -3.50 -7.17
CA LYS A 185 -22.80 -4.56 -6.32
C LYS A 185 -23.09 -5.85 -7.09
N ASN A 186 -23.62 -5.72 -8.31
CA ASN A 186 -23.93 -6.85 -9.20
C ASN A 186 -22.68 -7.61 -9.70
N VAL A 187 -21.49 -7.02 -9.60
CA VAL A 187 -20.21 -7.66 -9.96
C VAL A 187 -19.48 -8.13 -8.71
N VAL A 188 -19.43 -7.30 -7.66
CA VAL A 188 -18.65 -7.61 -6.45
C VAL A 188 -19.29 -8.72 -5.61
N VAL A 189 -20.61 -8.77 -5.48
CA VAL A 189 -21.26 -9.81 -4.66
C VAL A 189 -21.03 -11.21 -5.25
N PRO A 190 -21.21 -11.45 -6.57
CA PRO A 190 -20.82 -12.73 -7.16
C PRO A 190 -19.34 -13.08 -7.01
N LEU A 191 -18.44 -12.09 -7.07
CA LEU A 191 -17.01 -12.28 -6.84
C LEU A 191 -16.74 -12.76 -5.40
N LEU A 192 -17.33 -12.09 -4.40
CA LEU A 192 -17.15 -12.45 -3.01
C LEU A 192 -17.82 -13.78 -2.66
N LYS A 193 -18.97 -14.10 -3.26
CA LYS A 193 -19.59 -15.43 -3.16
C LYS A 193 -18.66 -16.52 -3.67
N PHE A 194 -18.02 -16.32 -4.83
CA PHE A 194 -17.03 -17.27 -5.34
C PHE A 194 -15.86 -17.49 -4.36
N LEU A 195 -15.27 -16.42 -3.81
CA LEU A 195 -14.18 -16.54 -2.84
C LEU A 195 -14.64 -17.26 -1.56
N ASN A 196 -15.80 -16.88 -1.02
CA ASN A 196 -16.37 -17.47 0.19
C ASN A 196 -16.71 -18.96 0.02
N ASP A 197 -17.23 -19.37 -1.14
CA ASP A 197 -17.52 -20.78 -1.47
C ASP A 197 -16.25 -21.65 -1.49
N LYS A 198 -15.08 -21.03 -1.77
CA LYS A 198 -13.77 -21.68 -1.71
C LYS A 198 -13.09 -21.56 -0.35
N GLY A 199 -13.71 -20.85 0.60
CA GLY A 199 -13.16 -20.57 1.92
C GLY A 199 -11.94 -19.65 1.86
N PHE A 200 -11.89 -18.74 0.90
CA PHE A 200 -10.82 -17.75 0.75
C PHE A 200 -11.21 -16.40 1.35
N PRO A 201 -10.26 -15.67 1.97
CA PRO A 201 -10.51 -14.34 2.50
C PRO A 201 -10.55 -13.26 1.41
N VAL A 202 -11.22 -12.15 1.70
CA VAL A 202 -11.13 -10.91 0.91
C VAL A 202 -10.14 -9.95 1.54
N ALA A 203 -9.33 -9.27 0.72
CA ALA A 203 -8.44 -8.21 1.18
C ALA A 203 -9.11 -6.84 0.98
N ILE A 204 -9.04 -5.97 1.99
CA ILE A 204 -9.55 -4.61 1.95
C ILE A 204 -8.43 -3.61 2.26
N ASN A 205 -8.33 -2.55 1.46
CA ASN A 205 -7.39 -1.47 1.62
C ASN A 205 -8.11 -0.28 2.27
N ILE A 206 -7.57 0.22 3.39
CA ILE A 206 -8.20 1.24 4.24
C ILE A 206 -7.22 2.36 4.51
N TYR A 207 -7.63 3.61 4.22
CA TYR A 207 -6.75 4.78 4.33
C TYR A 207 -7.43 5.95 5.05
N PRO A 208 -7.43 5.99 6.40
CA PRO A 208 -8.02 7.11 7.15
C PRO A 208 -7.40 8.48 6.80
N PHE A 209 -6.10 8.50 6.43
CA PHE A 209 -5.44 9.70 5.93
C PHE A 209 -6.16 10.33 4.73
N LEU A 210 -6.68 9.54 3.80
CA LEU A 210 -7.37 10.07 2.62
C LEU A 210 -8.67 10.79 2.99
N SER A 211 -9.34 10.41 4.08
CA SER A 211 -10.51 11.15 4.59
C SER A 211 -10.15 12.58 5.00
N LEU A 212 -8.97 12.79 5.59
CA LEU A 212 -8.45 14.13 5.92
C LEU A 212 -8.02 14.91 4.68
N TYR A 213 -7.42 14.21 3.71
CA TYR A 213 -6.98 14.83 2.46
C TYR A 213 -8.17 15.37 1.64
N TYR A 214 -9.24 14.58 1.53
CA TYR A 214 -10.41 14.94 0.72
C TYR A 214 -11.48 15.74 1.45
N SER A 215 -11.54 15.65 2.79
CA SER A 215 -12.54 16.36 3.59
C SER A 215 -11.87 17.12 4.75
N PRO A 216 -11.71 18.44 4.64
CA PRO A 216 -11.21 19.28 5.73
C PRO A 216 -12.07 19.25 6.99
N GLN A 217 -13.34 18.83 6.88
CA GLN A 217 -14.28 18.70 8.00
C GLN A 217 -14.16 17.35 8.72
N PHE A 218 -13.44 16.38 8.14
CA PHE A 218 -13.25 15.09 8.79
C PHE A 218 -12.52 15.29 10.13
N PRO A 219 -13.04 14.71 11.23
CA PRO A 219 -12.42 14.88 12.54
C PRO A 219 -11.05 14.20 12.58
N LYS A 220 -9.98 15.00 12.53
CA LYS A 220 -8.59 14.51 12.57
C LYS A 220 -8.33 13.49 13.67
N GLU A 221 -8.85 13.73 14.87
CA GLU A 221 -8.63 12.84 16.01
C GLU A 221 -9.26 11.45 15.84
N TYR A 222 -10.35 11.33 15.07
CA TYR A 222 -10.99 10.05 14.74
C TYR A 222 -10.17 9.21 13.75
N ALA A 223 -9.20 9.80 13.05
CA ALA A 223 -8.30 9.06 12.18
C ALA A 223 -7.30 8.18 12.95
N PHE A 224 -7.15 8.40 14.26
CA PHE A 224 -6.18 7.74 15.13
C PHE A 224 -6.85 6.87 16.19
N PHE A 225 -6.06 6.06 16.89
CA PHE A 225 -6.56 5.04 17.83
C PHE A 225 -6.60 5.49 19.30
N ASN A 226 -6.03 6.65 19.63
CA ASN A 226 -5.79 7.10 21.00
C ASN A 226 -6.70 8.26 21.46
N SER A 227 -7.81 8.50 20.74
CA SER A 227 -8.78 9.55 21.09
C SER A 227 -10.18 8.95 21.19
N THR A 228 -11.00 9.49 22.10
CA THR A 228 -12.44 9.22 22.17
C THR A 228 -13.26 10.40 21.64
N SER A 229 -12.62 11.46 21.14
CA SER A 229 -13.30 12.56 20.47
C SER A 229 -13.97 12.07 19.20
N ASN A 230 -15.17 12.58 18.91
CA ASN A 230 -15.95 12.19 17.71
C ASN A 230 -16.29 10.69 17.66
N THR A 231 -16.45 10.07 18.85
CA THR A 231 -16.93 8.69 18.99
C THR A 231 -18.28 8.53 18.29
N LEU A 232 -18.39 7.50 17.47
CA LEU A 232 -19.60 7.14 16.75
C LEU A 232 -20.34 6.02 17.50
N TYR A 233 -21.60 6.27 17.85
CA TYR A 233 -22.48 5.30 18.50
C TYR A 233 -23.41 4.67 17.48
N ASP A 234 -23.37 3.34 17.39
CA ASP A 234 -24.12 2.56 16.40
C ASP A 234 -24.79 1.36 17.08
N GLY A 235 -25.95 1.64 17.68
CA GLY A 235 -26.65 0.68 18.54
C GLY A 235 -25.78 0.28 19.74
N LYS A 236 -25.39 -1.00 19.80
CA LYS A 236 -24.51 -1.53 20.86
C LYS A 236 -23.01 -1.35 20.58
N TYR A 237 -22.65 -0.93 19.37
CA TYR A 237 -21.26 -0.75 18.98
C TYR A 237 -20.83 0.70 19.17
N THR A 238 -19.59 0.89 19.59
CA THR A 238 -18.99 2.20 19.82
C THR A 238 -17.67 2.23 19.06
N TYR A 239 -17.57 3.15 18.11
CA TYR A 239 -16.36 3.32 17.29
C TYR A 239 -15.66 4.59 17.71
N THR A 240 -14.43 4.45 18.20
CA THR A 240 -13.58 5.58 18.61
C THR A 240 -12.61 6.01 17.52
N ASN A 241 -12.50 5.22 16.44
CA ASN A 241 -11.58 5.47 15.35
C ASN A 241 -12.15 5.00 13.99
N ALA A 242 -11.66 5.62 12.93
CA ALA A 242 -12.10 5.39 11.56
C ALA A 242 -11.75 3.99 11.03
N PHE A 243 -10.67 3.38 11.50
CA PHE A 243 -10.25 2.04 11.08
C PHE A 243 -11.30 0.98 11.48
N ASP A 244 -11.71 0.99 12.76
CA ASP A 244 -12.75 0.07 13.26
C ASP A 244 -14.09 0.32 12.56
N GLY A 245 -14.51 1.58 12.45
CA GLY A 245 -15.76 1.93 11.80
C GLY A 245 -15.79 1.51 10.33
N ASN A 246 -14.67 1.65 9.61
CA ASN A 246 -14.57 1.28 8.21
C ASN A 246 -14.57 -0.25 8.02
N LEU A 247 -13.82 -0.99 8.83
CA LEU A 247 -13.85 -2.46 8.82
C LEU A 247 -15.24 -3.03 9.15
N ASP A 248 -15.93 -2.46 10.14
CA ASP A 248 -17.27 -2.94 10.49
C ASP A 248 -18.34 -2.51 9.50
N THR A 249 -18.09 -1.47 8.70
CA THR A 249 -18.91 -1.15 7.53
C THR A 249 -18.78 -2.25 6.45
N LEU A 250 -17.56 -2.75 6.21
CA LEU A 250 -17.36 -3.93 5.36
C LEU A 250 -18.04 -5.17 5.96
N ALA A 251 -17.87 -5.42 7.26
CA ALA A 251 -18.49 -6.58 7.92
C ALA A 251 -20.03 -6.55 7.82
N ALA A 252 -20.65 -5.39 8.01
CA ALA A 252 -22.10 -5.20 7.79
C ALA A 252 -22.50 -5.42 6.32
N SER A 253 -21.71 -4.90 5.38
CA SER A 253 -21.93 -5.09 3.93
C SER A 253 -21.87 -6.57 3.53
N LEU A 254 -20.92 -7.33 4.09
CA LEU A 254 -20.80 -8.77 3.88
C LEU A 254 -22.01 -9.51 4.46
N GLU A 255 -22.37 -9.24 5.72
CA GLU A 255 -23.53 -9.88 6.37
C GLU A 255 -24.84 -9.65 5.60
N LYS A 256 -25.08 -8.42 5.15
CA LYS A 256 -26.27 -8.04 4.37
C LYS A 256 -26.38 -8.79 3.04
N ASN A 257 -25.25 -9.29 2.53
CA ASN A 257 -25.18 -10.05 1.29
C ASN A 257 -24.88 -11.55 1.52
N GLU A 258 -25.20 -12.07 2.71
CA GLU A 258 -25.08 -13.49 3.10
C GLU A 258 -23.63 -14.01 3.18
N LEU A 259 -22.67 -13.11 3.41
CA LEU A 259 -21.22 -13.37 3.46
C LEU A 259 -20.62 -13.09 4.84
N GLY A 260 -21.43 -13.11 5.89
CA GLY A 260 -21.03 -12.68 7.24
C GLY A 260 -19.86 -13.47 7.85
N SER A 261 -19.65 -14.72 7.43
CA SER A 261 -18.54 -15.58 7.87
C SER A 261 -17.24 -15.39 7.07
N MET A 262 -17.24 -14.55 6.04
CA MET A 262 -16.08 -14.37 5.18
C MET A 262 -14.90 -13.76 5.97
N GLY A 263 -13.74 -14.39 5.83
CA GLY A 263 -12.48 -13.91 6.40
C GLY A 263 -12.03 -12.62 5.72
N ILE A 264 -11.44 -11.71 6.50
CA ILE A 264 -10.97 -10.41 6.04
C ILE A 264 -9.45 -10.32 6.26
N ILE A 265 -8.76 -9.76 5.29
CA ILE A 265 -7.37 -9.29 5.41
C ILE A 265 -7.40 -7.77 5.23
N VAL A 266 -6.68 -7.01 6.05
CA VAL A 266 -6.40 -5.61 5.71
C VAL A 266 -5.19 -5.62 4.78
N GLY A 267 -5.45 -5.47 3.48
CA GLY A 267 -4.46 -5.64 2.42
C GLY A 267 -3.47 -4.48 2.32
N GLU A 268 -3.91 -3.28 2.69
CA GLU A 268 -3.13 -2.06 2.83
C GLU A 268 -3.76 -1.15 3.89
N VAL A 269 -2.94 -0.59 4.77
CA VAL A 269 -3.31 0.52 5.65
C VAL A 269 -2.05 1.29 6.04
N GLY A 270 -2.12 2.62 6.05
CA GLY A 270 -0.94 3.41 6.39
C GLY A 270 -1.20 4.89 6.60
N TRP A 271 -0.10 5.61 6.79
CA TRP A 271 -0.07 7.06 6.92
C TRP A 271 1.22 7.63 6.31
N PRO A 272 1.16 8.57 5.36
CA PRO A 272 2.33 9.13 4.72
C PRO A 272 3.03 10.18 5.60
N THR A 273 4.30 10.46 5.33
CA THR A 273 5.14 11.29 6.22
C THR A 273 5.57 12.62 5.63
N ASP A 274 5.19 12.90 4.39
CA ASP A 274 5.57 14.13 3.70
C ASP A 274 4.57 14.42 2.57
N GLY A 275 4.68 15.60 1.94
CA GLY A 275 3.88 15.97 0.77
C GLY A 275 2.47 16.50 1.09
N ASN A 276 2.11 16.64 2.37
CA ASN A 276 0.86 17.24 2.82
C ASN A 276 0.96 17.68 4.30
N ILE A 277 0.21 18.71 4.72
CA ILE A 277 0.19 19.20 6.12
C ILE A 277 -0.13 18.11 7.17
N ASN A 278 -0.95 17.12 6.81
CA ASN A 278 -1.27 15.99 7.69
C ASN A 278 -0.36 14.77 7.47
N ALA A 279 0.47 14.78 6.43
CA ALA A 279 1.47 13.77 6.13
C ALA A 279 2.81 14.18 6.76
N ASN A 280 3.06 13.73 7.98
CA ASN A 280 4.27 14.06 8.73
C ASN A 280 4.66 12.91 9.66
N ASN A 281 5.92 12.89 10.10
CA ASN A 281 6.45 11.83 10.96
C ASN A 281 5.67 11.67 12.28
N GLU A 282 5.17 12.77 12.86
CA GLU A 282 4.43 12.73 14.13
C GLU A 282 3.09 11.99 13.98
N ASN A 283 2.29 12.37 12.98
CA ASN A 283 1.02 11.71 12.70
C ASN A 283 1.23 10.24 12.26
N ALA A 284 2.24 9.98 11.42
CA ALA A 284 2.55 8.61 11.00
C ALA A 284 2.95 7.74 12.19
N GLN A 285 3.85 8.23 13.07
CA GLN A 285 4.22 7.55 14.30
C GLN A 285 2.99 7.28 15.19
N ARG A 286 2.14 8.29 15.40
CA ARG A 286 0.92 8.17 16.19
C ARG A 286 -0.02 7.10 15.62
N PHE A 287 -0.21 7.08 14.31
CA PHE A 287 -1.07 6.12 13.62
C PHE A 287 -0.53 4.71 13.74
N TYR A 288 0.74 4.48 13.35
CA TYR A 288 1.34 3.15 13.38
C TYR A 288 1.55 2.62 14.80
N GLN A 289 1.86 3.46 15.79
CA GLN A 289 1.95 3.01 17.18
C GLN A 289 0.59 2.48 17.66
N GLY A 290 -0.50 3.22 17.40
CA GLY A 290 -1.83 2.76 17.75
C GLY A 290 -2.24 1.47 17.02
N LEU A 291 -1.83 1.31 15.76
CA LEU A 291 -2.08 0.09 15.00
C LEU A 291 -1.29 -1.11 15.56
N ILE A 292 0.00 -0.93 15.87
CA ILE A 292 0.87 -1.97 16.46
C ILE A 292 0.35 -2.38 17.84
N ASP A 293 -0.05 -1.43 18.68
CA ASP A 293 -0.60 -1.73 20.01
C ASP A 293 -1.83 -2.64 19.91
N ARG A 294 -2.67 -2.42 18.89
CA ARG A 294 -3.85 -3.25 18.63
C ARG A 294 -3.48 -4.64 18.12
N ILE A 295 -2.54 -4.73 17.18
CA ILE A 295 -2.02 -6.01 16.68
C ILE A 295 -1.45 -6.84 17.84
N ASN A 296 -0.63 -6.22 18.69
CA ASN A 296 -0.01 -6.86 19.85
C ASN A 296 -1.06 -7.34 20.87
N LYS A 297 -2.15 -6.59 21.05
CA LYS A 297 -3.29 -6.98 21.90
C LYS A 297 -4.26 -7.97 21.23
N LYS A 298 -4.05 -8.30 19.96
CA LYS A 298 -4.99 -9.05 19.11
C LYS A 298 -6.41 -8.46 19.16
N GLN A 299 -6.49 -7.14 19.17
CA GLN A 299 -7.74 -6.40 19.36
C GLN A 299 -8.49 -6.23 18.03
N GLY A 300 -9.55 -7.03 17.84
CA GLY A 300 -10.47 -6.87 16.72
C GLY A 300 -11.36 -5.61 16.83
N THR A 301 -12.34 -5.51 15.94
CA THR A 301 -13.28 -4.38 15.89
C THR A 301 -14.44 -4.55 16.87
N PRO A 302 -15.25 -3.52 17.18
CA PRO A 302 -16.44 -3.67 18.02
C PRO A 302 -17.40 -4.78 17.59
N LYS A 303 -17.62 -4.99 16.28
CA LYS A 303 -18.49 -6.05 15.74
C LYS A 303 -17.82 -7.42 15.67
N ARG A 304 -16.50 -7.46 15.52
CA ARG A 304 -15.68 -8.69 15.48
C ARG A 304 -14.51 -8.62 16.49
N PRO A 305 -14.80 -8.60 17.81
CA PRO A 305 -13.80 -8.26 18.83
C PRO A 305 -12.67 -9.28 18.95
N ASP A 306 -12.96 -10.56 18.71
CA ASP A 306 -12.02 -11.68 18.84
C ASP A 306 -11.40 -12.10 17.50
N ASP A 307 -11.57 -11.30 16.44
CA ASP A 307 -11.14 -11.60 15.08
C ASP A 307 -10.30 -10.44 14.51
N MET A 308 -9.09 -10.29 15.05
CA MET A 308 -8.11 -9.36 14.49
C MET A 308 -7.57 -9.93 13.16
N PRO A 309 -7.80 -9.25 12.01
CA PRO A 309 -7.30 -9.72 10.72
C PRO A 309 -5.79 -9.51 10.61
N ASP A 310 -5.14 -10.22 9.67
CA ASP A 310 -3.80 -9.83 9.23
C ASP A 310 -3.84 -8.40 8.66
N VAL A 311 -2.90 -7.56 9.09
CA VAL A 311 -2.82 -6.15 8.69
C VAL A 311 -1.51 -5.85 7.98
N TYR A 312 -1.57 -5.65 6.67
CA TYR A 312 -0.45 -5.27 5.83
C TYR A 312 -0.27 -3.75 5.87
N MET A 313 0.80 -3.31 6.54
CA MET A 313 1.13 -1.89 6.66
C MET A 313 1.72 -1.36 5.34
N PHE A 314 1.14 -0.27 4.82
CA PHE A 314 1.48 0.34 3.54
C PHE A 314 2.27 1.64 3.73
N GLY A 315 3.53 1.76 3.31
CA GLY A 315 4.44 0.74 2.75
C GLY A 315 5.66 0.50 3.65
N LEU A 316 6.49 -0.48 3.30
CA LEU A 316 7.73 -0.72 4.06
C LEU A 316 8.76 0.40 3.85
N LEU A 317 8.98 0.82 2.60
CA LEU A 317 9.97 1.82 2.19
C LEU A 317 9.28 2.95 1.41
N ASP A 318 9.85 4.15 1.43
CA ASP A 318 9.46 5.22 0.50
C ASP A 318 9.79 4.84 -0.96
N GLU A 319 8.93 5.28 -1.89
CA GLU A 319 8.92 4.86 -3.30
C GLU A 319 8.96 6.07 -4.22
N ASP A 320 10.17 6.56 -4.48
CA ASP A 320 10.46 7.82 -5.16
C ASP A 320 10.14 7.84 -6.67
N ALA A 321 9.64 6.75 -7.24
CA ALA A 321 9.18 6.69 -8.64
C ALA A 321 7.65 6.51 -8.76
N LYS A 322 6.90 6.58 -7.65
CA LYS A 322 5.43 6.61 -7.68
C LYS A 322 4.91 7.86 -8.37
N SER A 323 3.70 7.74 -8.93
CA SER A 323 2.94 8.91 -9.38
C SER A 323 2.61 9.80 -8.19
N THR A 324 2.52 11.12 -8.41
CA THR A 324 2.06 12.08 -7.40
C THR A 324 0.54 12.26 -7.39
N LEU A 325 -0.21 11.27 -7.88
CA LEU A 325 -1.66 11.26 -7.87
C LEU A 325 -2.16 10.30 -6.80
N PRO A 326 -3.09 10.73 -5.93
CA PRO A 326 -3.84 11.99 -6.01
C PRO A 326 -3.14 13.18 -5.35
N GLY A 327 -1.98 12.98 -4.72
CA GLY A 327 -1.21 14.07 -4.12
C GLY A 327 0.28 13.76 -3.96
N ASN A 328 1.02 14.79 -3.59
CA ASN A 328 2.48 14.72 -3.39
C ASN A 328 2.90 13.78 -2.25
N PHE A 329 1.97 13.30 -1.43
CA PHE A 329 2.26 12.35 -0.36
C PHE A 329 2.53 10.92 -0.86
N GLU A 330 2.19 10.60 -2.10
CA GLU A 330 2.31 9.24 -2.65
C GLU A 330 3.71 8.60 -2.55
N PRO A 331 4.83 9.31 -2.72
CA PRO A 331 6.15 8.68 -2.55
C PRO A 331 6.52 8.37 -1.09
N HIS A 332 5.73 8.84 -0.11
CA HIS A 332 6.13 8.98 1.29
C HIS A 332 5.38 8.08 2.28
N TRP A 333 4.82 6.97 1.81
CA TRP A 333 4.06 6.02 2.65
C TRP A 333 4.96 5.09 3.49
N GLY A 334 6.27 5.10 3.28
CA GLY A 334 7.20 4.19 3.95
C GLY A 334 7.23 4.37 5.47
N ILE A 335 7.21 3.25 6.20
CA ILE A 335 7.60 3.21 7.63
C ILE A 335 9.09 3.57 7.77
N PHE A 336 9.90 3.13 6.82
CA PHE A 336 11.31 3.50 6.67
C PHE A 336 11.51 4.38 5.44
N ASN A 337 12.62 5.13 5.43
CA ASN A 337 13.07 5.84 4.22
C ASN A 337 13.41 4.83 3.11
N TYR A 338 13.62 5.32 1.89
CA TYR A 338 14.03 4.52 0.71
C TYR A 338 15.24 3.58 0.96
N ASP A 339 16.12 3.94 1.90
CA ASP A 339 17.34 3.22 2.26
C ASP A 339 17.16 2.29 3.48
N GLY A 340 15.97 2.22 4.07
CA GLY A 340 15.69 1.45 5.27
C GLY A 340 16.11 2.13 6.58
N SER A 341 16.50 3.40 6.55
CA SER A 341 16.69 4.20 7.76
C SER A 341 15.35 4.59 8.40
N ILE A 342 15.36 4.78 9.73
CA ILE A 342 14.16 5.02 10.53
C ILE A 342 13.70 6.48 10.38
N LYS A 343 12.41 6.68 10.08
CA LYS A 343 11.77 8.01 9.98
C LYS A 343 11.26 8.51 11.33
N TYR A 344 10.73 7.60 12.13
CA TYR A 344 10.21 7.80 13.48
C TYR A 344 10.28 6.47 14.23
N GLN A 345 10.38 6.53 15.56
CA GLN A 345 10.53 5.33 16.38
C GLN A 345 9.18 4.72 16.73
N LEU A 346 9.02 3.40 16.53
CA LEU A 346 7.89 2.61 17.05
C LEU A 346 8.36 1.66 18.15
N ASP A 347 7.50 1.41 19.14
CA ASP A 347 7.60 0.33 20.12
C ASP A 347 6.85 -0.89 19.58
N LEU A 348 7.59 -1.98 19.34
CA LEU A 348 7.08 -3.25 18.80
C LEU A 348 6.61 -4.21 19.92
N GLY A 349 6.53 -3.72 21.17
CA GLY A 349 6.21 -4.51 22.35
C GLY A 349 7.43 -5.24 22.92
N ASN A 350 7.36 -5.59 24.21
CA ASN A 350 8.40 -6.30 24.96
C ASN A 350 9.78 -5.59 24.98
N GLY A 351 9.78 -4.26 24.82
CA GLY A 351 11.01 -3.45 24.78
C GLY A 351 11.69 -3.39 23.41
N ASP A 352 11.14 -4.07 22.41
CA ASP A 352 11.67 -4.05 21.04
C ASP A 352 11.29 -2.75 20.32
N LYS A 353 12.22 -2.26 19.51
CA LYS A 353 12.12 -1.02 18.76
C LYS A 353 12.46 -1.29 17.30
N LEU A 354 11.97 -0.43 16.40
CA LEU A 354 12.42 -0.47 15.01
C LEU A 354 13.95 -0.45 14.90
N VAL A 355 14.46 -1.25 13.98
CA VAL A 355 15.87 -1.39 13.64
C VAL A 355 16.06 -0.97 12.19
N ALA A 356 16.99 -0.05 11.95
CA ALA A 356 17.33 0.42 10.61
C ALA A 356 18.03 -0.68 9.79
N ALA A 357 17.95 -0.57 8.47
CA ALA A 357 18.67 -1.45 7.56
C ALA A 357 20.19 -1.36 7.78
N LYS A 358 20.86 -2.50 7.61
CA LYS A 358 22.32 -2.63 7.78
C LYS A 358 22.95 -3.01 6.46
N GLY A 359 24.20 -2.58 6.24
CA GLY A 359 24.95 -2.90 5.02
C GLY A 359 24.48 -2.13 3.78
N VAL A 360 23.74 -1.04 3.96
CA VAL A 360 23.30 -0.17 2.87
C VAL A 360 24.50 0.51 2.22
N LYS A 361 24.60 0.43 0.89
CA LYS A 361 25.64 1.11 0.12
C LYS A 361 25.05 2.31 -0.62
N TYR A 362 25.72 3.44 -0.48
CA TYR A 362 25.34 4.70 -1.12
C TYR A 362 26.34 5.05 -2.20
N MET A 363 25.90 5.88 -3.14
CA MET A 363 26.79 6.64 -4.01
C MET A 363 27.68 7.60 -3.21
N LYS A 364 28.58 8.31 -3.89
CA LYS A 364 29.43 9.31 -3.25
C LYS A 364 28.56 10.37 -2.57
N LYS A 365 29.02 10.86 -1.42
CA LYS A 365 28.40 11.98 -0.70
C LYS A 365 28.62 13.28 -1.46
N GLN A 366 27.80 13.48 -2.50
CA GLN A 366 27.83 14.62 -3.38
C GLN A 366 26.40 15.04 -3.69
N TRP A 367 26.18 16.36 -3.76
CA TRP A 367 24.89 16.96 -3.98
C TRP A 367 24.97 18.00 -5.10
N CYS A 368 23.88 18.14 -5.84
CA CYS A 368 23.70 19.23 -6.79
C CYS A 368 22.90 20.36 -6.14
N VAL A 369 23.49 21.56 -6.06
CA VAL A 369 22.86 22.71 -5.41
C VAL A 369 22.89 23.94 -6.30
N LEU A 370 22.00 24.89 -6.05
CA LEU A 370 22.03 26.18 -6.72
C LEU A 370 23.34 26.91 -6.37
N SER A 371 24.08 27.38 -7.38
CA SER A 371 25.34 28.10 -7.20
C SER A 371 25.15 29.33 -6.30
N PRO A 372 26.07 29.64 -5.39
CA PRO A 372 26.00 30.86 -4.57
C PRO A 372 25.81 32.14 -5.38
N ASN A 373 26.33 32.16 -6.61
CA ASN A 373 26.25 33.31 -7.53
C ASN A 373 25.03 33.27 -8.47
N ALA A 374 24.24 32.19 -8.47
CA ALA A 374 23.07 32.09 -9.33
C ALA A 374 21.93 32.98 -8.82
N ASN A 375 21.24 33.64 -9.76
CA ASN A 375 20.05 34.43 -9.48
C ASN A 375 18.83 33.49 -9.40
N ILE A 376 18.14 33.44 -8.26
CA ILE A 376 16.93 32.63 -8.08
C ILE A 376 15.76 33.11 -8.97
N TYR A 377 15.83 34.34 -9.46
CA TYR A 377 14.88 34.93 -10.40
C TYR A 377 15.34 34.83 -11.87
N ASP A 378 16.36 34.00 -12.18
CA ASP A 378 16.77 33.77 -13.56
C ASP A 378 15.58 33.22 -14.38
N PRO A 379 15.29 33.77 -15.59
CA PRO A 379 14.18 33.33 -16.43
C PRO A 379 14.16 31.81 -16.71
N LYS A 380 15.32 31.14 -16.68
CA LYS A 380 15.47 29.70 -16.92
C LYS A 380 15.14 28.85 -15.69
N MET A 381 14.96 29.44 -14.50
CA MET A 381 14.67 28.69 -13.28
C MET A 381 13.39 27.87 -13.40
N LYS A 382 12.35 28.42 -14.06
CA LYS A 382 11.09 27.71 -14.26
C LYS A 382 11.26 26.43 -15.07
N ASP A 383 12.02 26.49 -16.15
CA ASP A 383 12.26 25.32 -17.02
C ASP A 383 13.15 24.29 -16.32
N ASN A 384 14.20 24.75 -15.63
CA ASN A 384 15.07 23.87 -14.83
C ASN A 384 14.31 23.18 -13.69
N TRP A 385 13.39 23.89 -13.04
CA TRP A 385 12.49 23.33 -12.04
C TRP A 385 11.61 22.23 -12.66
N ASN A 386 10.97 22.49 -13.79
CA ASN A 386 10.13 21.50 -14.48
C ASN A 386 10.91 20.24 -14.86
N ILE A 387 12.17 20.36 -15.30
CA ILE A 387 13.04 19.22 -15.60
C ILE A 387 13.28 18.40 -14.33
N ALA A 388 13.68 19.06 -13.24
CA ALA A 388 13.98 18.39 -11.98
C ALA A 388 12.77 17.67 -11.39
N CYS A 389 11.61 18.33 -11.37
CA CYS A 389 10.36 17.82 -10.82
C CYS A 389 9.64 16.83 -11.75
N GLY A 390 9.88 16.88 -13.05
CA GLY A 390 9.26 15.98 -14.02
C GLY A 390 9.91 14.60 -14.06
N THR A 391 11.18 14.52 -13.69
CA THR A 391 11.98 13.28 -13.73
C THR A 391 12.14 12.64 -12.36
N SER A 392 11.89 13.38 -11.27
CA SER A 392 12.00 12.89 -9.91
C SER A 392 10.81 13.33 -9.06
N THR A 393 10.48 12.55 -8.04
CA THR A 393 9.51 12.97 -7.02
C THR A 393 10.10 13.97 -6.02
N GLY A 394 11.32 14.45 -6.20
CA GLY A 394 11.99 15.37 -5.27
C GLY A 394 11.24 16.67 -5.00
N CYS A 395 10.36 17.09 -5.90
CA CYS A 395 9.56 18.31 -5.68
C CYS A 395 8.30 18.07 -4.83
N THR A 396 8.06 16.85 -4.39
CA THR A 396 6.94 16.55 -3.48
C THR A 396 7.17 17.03 -2.06
N SER A 397 8.44 17.14 -1.63
CA SER A 397 8.82 17.56 -0.26
C SER A 397 8.95 19.08 -0.06
N VAL A 398 8.90 19.88 -1.14
CA VAL A 398 9.13 21.34 -1.09
C VAL A 398 7.83 22.17 -1.08
N GLY A 399 6.67 21.48 -1.12
CA GLY A 399 5.35 22.12 -1.07
C GLY A 399 4.94 22.52 0.35
N ASN A 400 3.86 23.30 0.46
CA ASN A 400 3.31 23.69 1.75
C ASN A 400 2.96 22.46 2.61
N GLY A 401 3.30 22.51 3.90
CA GLY A 401 3.09 21.41 4.84
C GLY A 401 4.01 20.20 4.68
N SER A 402 5.03 20.30 3.81
CA SER A 402 6.03 19.25 3.56
C SER A 402 7.34 19.52 4.30
N SER A 403 8.24 18.54 4.37
CA SER A 403 9.49 18.58 5.15
C SER A 403 10.45 19.71 4.74
N CYS A 404 10.42 20.11 3.46
CA CYS A 404 11.15 21.26 2.91
C CYS A 404 10.21 22.41 2.50
N GLY A 405 8.99 22.47 3.04
CA GLY A 405 7.99 23.50 2.68
C GLY A 405 8.33 24.90 3.17
N GLU A 406 8.95 24.99 4.35
CA GLU A 406 9.21 26.27 5.05
C GLU A 406 10.65 26.80 4.87
N VAL A 407 11.47 26.14 4.05
CA VAL A 407 12.82 26.63 3.72
C VAL A 407 12.78 27.69 2.61
N ASP A 408 13.85 28.47 2.48
CA ASP A 408 13.96 29.50 1.46
C ASP A 408 13.97 28.92 0.03
N ASP A 409 13.63 29.75 -0.97
CA ASP A 409 13.48 29.32 -2.37
C ASP A 409 14.78 28.76 -2.98
N ARG A 410 15.95 29.22 -2.52
CA ARG A 410 17.24 28.68 -2.97
C ARG A 410 17.46 27.28 -2.43
N THR A 411 17.09 27.03 -1.18
CA THR A 411 17.13 25.70 -0.58
C THR A 411 16.13 24.76 -1.28
N LYS A 412 14.90 25.23 -1.58
CA LYS A 412 13.91 24.46 -2.37
C LYS A 412 14.42 24.09 -3.76
N ALA A 413 14.99 25.06 -4.49
CA ALA A 413 15.58 24.81 -5.80
C ALA A 413 16.73 23.79 -5.73
N SER A 414 17.62 23.96 -4.75
CA SER A 414 18.71 23.02 -4.53
C SER A 414 18.20 21.61 -4.21
N PHE A 415 17.11 21.48 -3.44
CA PHE A 415 16.50 20.18 -3.13
C PHE A 415 16.01 19.48 -4.40
N ALA A 416 15.27 20.19 -5.24
CA ALA A 416 14.78 19.68 -6.51
C ALA A 416 15.93 19.24 -7.43
N PHE A 417 16.95 20.08 -7.59
CA PHE A 417 18.12 19.76 -8.43
C PHE A 417 18.92 18.58 -7.88
N ASN A 418 19.07 18.48 -6.56
CA ASN A 418 19.71 17.32 -5.96
C ASN A 418 18.93 16.04 -6.23
N ALA A 419 17.60 16.05 -6.07
CA ALA A 419 16.79 14.87 -6.33
C ALA A 419 16.97 14.36 -7.77
N PHE A 420 16.95 15.27 -8.76
CA PHE A 420 17.28 14.94 -10.15
C PHE A 420 18.69 14.37 -10.32
N TYR A 421 19.68 14.98 -9.69
CA TYR A 421 21.07 14.54 -9.74
C TYR A 421 21.25 13.12 -9.16
N GLN A 422 20.55 12.79 -8.07
CA GLN A 422 20.63 11.45 -7.47
C GLN A 422 19.97 10.38 -8.37
N VAL A 423 18.82 10.67 -9.00
CA VAL A 423 18.18 9.70 -9.90
C VAL A 423 18.94 9.53 -11.22
N THR A 424 19.72 10.52 -11.64
CA THR A 424 20.55 10.49 -12.87
C THR A 424 21.97 9.93 -12.67
N ASN A 425 22.20 9.14 -11.62
CA ASN A 425 23.50 8.52 -11.29
C ASN A 425 24.60 9.55 -11.01
N GLN A 426 24.26 10.68 -10.40
CA GLN A 426 25.25 11.73 -10.10
C GLN A 426 26.05 12.16 -11.36
N ASP A 427 25.38 12.22 -12.52
CA ASP A 427 26.03 12.61 -13.76
C ASP A 427 26.45 14.08 -13.69
N ASN A 428 27.74 14.33 -13.53
CA ASN A 428 28.29 15.68 -13.44
C ASN A 428 28.22 16.46 -14.77
N LYS A 429 27.96 15.80 -15.91
CA LYS A 429 27.89 16.47 -17.21
C LYS A 429 26.50 17.05 -17.46
N GLU A 430 25.45 16.27 -17.22
CA GLU A 430 24.07 16.67 -17.52
C GLU A 430 23.16 16.67 -16.27
N GLY A 431 23.46 15.85 -15.26
CA GLY A 431 22.71 15.71 -14.01
C GLY A 431 22.82 16.89 -13.04
N CYS A 432 23.86 17.72 -13.14
CA CYS A 432 24.05 18.93 -12.31
C CYS A 432 24.55 20.13 -13.13
N LYS A 433 23.83 20.46 -14.19
CA LYS A 433 24.15 21.59 -15.07
C LYS A 433 23.11 22.70 -14.96
N PHE A 434 21.84 22.38 -15.24
CA PHE A 434 20.70 23.32 -15.16
C PHE A 434 21.04 24.72 -15.73
N ASN A 435 21.51 24.74 -16.99
CA ASN A 435 22.00 25.93 -17.70
C ASN A 435 23.11 26.74 -17.00
N GLY A 436 23.95 26.08 -16.19
CA GLY A 436 25.05 26.72 -15.46
C GLY A 436 24.62 27.35 -14.13
N LEU A 437 23.38 27.14 -13.68
CA LEU A 437 22.87 27.68 -12.42
C LEU A 437 23.28 26.86 -11.19
N THR A 438 23.81 25.66 -11.39
CA THR A 438 24.10 24.70 -10.32
C THR A 438 25.58 24.36 -10.21
N ILE A 439 25.96 23.90 -9.02
CA ILE A 439 27.30 23.36 -8.74
C ILE A 439 27.16 22.06 -7.95
N VAL A 440 28.17 21.21 -8.07
CA VAL A 440 28.33 20.02 -7.22
C VAL A 440 29.07 20.39 -5.95
N THR A 441 28.60 19.90 -4.81
CA THR A 441 29.21 20.07 -3.49
C THR A 441 29.36 18.73 -2.80
N ASP A 442 30.39 18.59 -1.97
CA ASP A 442 30.61 17.48 -1.02
C ASP A 442 30.19 17.83 0.41
N LYS A 443 29.75 19.08 0.64
CA LYS A 443 29.13 19.54 1.87
C LYS A 443 27.62 19.29 1.82
N ASP A 444 27.11 18.52 2.78
CA ASP A 444 25.69 18.26 2.97
C ASP A 444 24.92 19.59 3.09
N PRO A 445 23.99 19.91 2.16
CA PRO A 445 23.22 21.14 2.16
C PRO A 445 21.98 21.08 3.06
N SER A 446 21.72 19.96 3.73
CA SER A 446 20.57 19.80 4.63
C SER A 446 20.61 20.82 5.77
N PRO A 447 19.53 21.57 6.02
CA PRO A 447 19.45 22.48 7.17
C PRO A 447 19.70 21.77 8.50
N SER A 448 20.52 22.36 9.37
CA SER A 448 20.95 21.74 10.64
C SER A 448 19.80 21.44 11.60
N ASN A 449 18.74 22.25 11.60
CA ASN A 449 17.62 22.18 12.55
C ASN A 449 16.27 21.91 11.85
N GLY A 450 16.28 21.17 10.74
CA GLY A 450 15.08 20.92 9.94
C GLY A 450 14.81 19.46 9.64
N THR A 451 13.58 19.18 9.25
CA THR A 451 13.12 17.91 8.67
C THR A 451 13.52 17.76 7.20
N CYS A 452 13.92 18.85 6.53
CA CYS A 452 14.41 18.83 5.16
C CYS A 452 15.77 18.14 5.04
N LYS A 453 15.83 16.97 4.39
CA LYS A 453 17.05 16.16 4.23
C LYS A 453 17.37 15.88 2.78
N PHE A 454 18.58 16.25 2.35
CA PHE A 454 19.05 16.03 1.00
C PHE A 454 19.64 14.64 0.87
N ASN A 455 18.88 13.74 0.26
CA ASN A 455 19.26 12.34 0.12
C ASN A 455 20.44 12.13 -0.85
N VAL A 456 21.12 10.99 -0.67
CA VAL A 456 22.14 10.46 -1.57
C VAL A 456 21.64 9.13 -2.11
N ALA A 457 21.65 8.96 -3.42
CA ALA A 457 21.19 7.74 -4.06
C ALA A 457 21.93 6.47 -3.56
N LEU A 458 21.24 5.34 -3.57
CA LEU A 458 21.85 4.02 -3.33
C LEU A 458 22.83 3.64 -4.45
N ASP A 459 23.84 2.85 -4.11
CA ASP A 459 24.87 2.39 -5.06
C ASP A 459 24.25 1.46 -6.12
N PRO A 460 24.29 1.85 -7.42
CA PRO A 460 23.68 1.07 -8.50
C PRO A 460 24.30 -0.32 -8.69
N SER A 461 25.51 -0.57 -8.20
CA SER A 461 26.13 -1.90 -8.24
C SER A 461 25.46 -2.92 -7.32
N THR A 462 24.68 -2.44 -6.34
CA THR A 462 23.97 -3.28 -5.36
C THR A 462 22.46 -3.12 -5.40
N SER A 463 21.95 -2.01 -5.94
CA SER A 463 20.54 -1.81 -6.19
C SER A 463 20.07 -2.65 -7.39
N PRO A 464 18.92 -3.32 -7.29
CA PRO A 464 18.25 -3.89 -8.45
C PRO A 464 17.98 -2.80 -9.49
N PRO A 465 17.84 -3.15 -10.78
CA PRO A 465 17.33 -2.19 -11.75
C PRO A 465 15.97 -1.64 -11.26
N PRO A 466 15.64 -0.37 -11.59
CA PRO A 466 14.30 0.15 -11.32
C PRO A 466 13.28 -0.84 -11.85
N HIS A 467 12.20 -1.06 -11.11
CA HIS A 467 11.22 -2.07 -11.48
C HIS A 467 10.58 -1.72 -12.84
N SER A 468 11.14 -2.24 -13.93
CA SER A 468 10.52 -2.18 -15.24
C SER A 468 9.40 -3.20 -15.21
N ARG A 469 8.14 -2.74 -15.10
CA ARG A 469 7.02 -3.63 -15.45
C ARG A 469 7.35 -4.17 -16.83
N LYS A 470 7.43 -5.49 -16.99
CA LYS A 470 7.59 -6.10 -18.31
C LYS A 470 6.39 -5.66 -19.14
N SER A 471 6.55 -4.59 -19.92
CA SER A 471 5.52 -4.11 -20.82
C SER A 471 5.25 -5.23 -21.81
N HIS A 472 4.06 -5.83 -21.73
CA HIS A 472 3.55 -6.54 -22.89
C HIS A 472 3.41 -5.51 -24.01
N PRO A 473 3.82 -5.84 -25.25
CA PRO A 473 3.75 -4.90 -26.36
C PRO A 473 2.26 -4.61 -26.66
N GLY A 474 1.74 -3.46 -26.22
CA GLY A 474 0.35 -3.13 -26.51
C GLY A 474 -0.35 -1.97 -25.79
N SER A 475 0.24 -1.23 -24.84
CA SER A 475 -0.52 -0.17 -24.15
C SER A 475 0.24 1.15 -24.00
N ASN A 476 0.23 1.96 -25.06
CA ASN A 476 0.32 3.42 -24.91
C ASN A 476 -1.06 3.94 -24.51
N SER A 477 -1.20 4.52 -23.32
CA SER A 477 -2.22 5.55 -23.09
C SER A 477 -1.88 6.38 -21.86
N MET A 478 -1.51 7.64 -22.12
CA MET A 478 -1.53 8.72 -21.14
C MET A 478 -2.98 8.98 -20.70
N ALA A 479 -3.26 8.84 -19.41
CA ALA A 479 -4.50 9.36 -18.84
C ALA A 479 -4.37 10.88 -18.68
N THR A 480 -5.20 11.63 -19.41
CA THR A 480 -5.37 13.08 -19.25
C THR A 480 -6.19 13.39 -17.99
N PRO A 481 -5.87 14.47 -17.25
CA PRO A 481 -6.59 14.84 -16.04
C PRO A 481 -7.92 15.50 -16.42
N THR A 482 -9.05 14.87 -16.08
CA THR A 482 -10.37 15.49 -16.16
C THR A 482 -11.05 15.51 -14.79
N THR A 483 -11.38 16.74 -14.37
CA THR A 483 -12.37 17.19 -13.39
C THR A 483 -13.05 16.13 -12.50
N TYR A 484 -12.81 16.28 -11.20
CA TYR A 484 -13.33 15.54 -10.05
C TYR A 484 -14.85 15.26 -10.07
N PRO A 485 -15.29 13.99 -9.90
CA PRO A 485 -16.65 13.66 -9.52
C PRO A 485 -16.77 13.20 -8.05
N ASN A 486 -17.57 13.94 -7.28
CA ASN A 486 -18.40 13.50 -6.13
C ASN A 486 -18.03 12.22 -5.33
N SER A 487 -16.80 12.09 -4.85
CA SER A 487 -16.39 11.09 -3.83
C SER A 487 -16.72 11.52 -2.39
N LEU A 488 -17.57 12.54 -2.26
CA LEU A 488 -17.82 13.33 -1.06
C LEU A 488 -18.61 12.59 0.03
N LEU A 489 -19.38 11.55 -0.30
CA LEU A 489 -20.44 11.08 0.60
C LEU A 489 -19.97 10.20 1.78
N LEU A 490 -18.81 9.55 1.78
CA LEU A 490 -18.48 8.63 2.90
C LEU A 490 -17.95 9.35 4.15
N ALA A 491 -17.14 10.39 4.00
CA ALA A 491 -16.73 11.25 5.13
C ALA A 491 -17.85 12.22 5.55
N ILE A 492 -18.70 12.63 4.61
CA ILE A 492 -19.78 13.60 4.85
C ILE A 492 -21.05 12.95 5.43
N SER A 493 -21.38 11.70 5.09
CA SER A 493 -22.59 11.05 5.62
C SER A 493 -22.46 10.64 7.08
N ILE A 494 -21.23 10.49 7.59
CA ILE A 494 -20.95 10.26 9.01
C ILE A 494 -21.11 11.57 9.82
N PHE A 495 -20.98 12.76 9.20
CA PHE A 495 -20.92 14.04 9.92
C PHE A 495 -22.03 15.07 9.64
N LEU A 496 -22.83 14.94 8.57
CA LEU A 496 -23.90 15.92 8.30
C LEU A 496 -25.11 15.85 9.25
N MET A 497 -25.15 14.94 10.23
CA MET A 497 -26.22 14.89 11.24
C MET A 497 -25.80 15.22 12.67
N LEU A 498 -24.53 15.53 12.94
CA LEU A 498 -24.07 15.99 14.27
C LEU A 498 -24.09 17.52 14.44
N SER A 499 -24.50 18.27 13.41
CA SER A 499 -24.69 19.73 13.46
C SER A 499 -26.14 20.15 13.75
N SER A 500 -27.01 19.19 14.09
CA SER A 500 -28.45 19.41 14.24
C SER A 500 -29.02 18.75 15.50
N VAL A 501 -28.36 18.89 16.65
CA VAL A 501 -28.98 18.92 18.00
C VAL A 501 -28.19 19.89 18.87
#